data_AF-L0J2J8-F1
#
_entry.id   AF-L0J2J8-F1
#
_cell.length_a   1.000
_cell.length_b   1.000
_cell.length_c   1.000
_cell.angle_alpha   90.00
_cell.angle_beta   90.00
_cell.angle_gamma   90.00
#
_symmetry.space_group_name_H-M   'P 1'
#
loop_
_entity.id
_entity.type
_entity.pdbx_description
1 polymer ?
#
loop_
_entity_poly.entity_id
_entity_poly.type
_entity_poly.pdbx_seq_one_letter_code
_entity_poly.pdbx_strand_id
1 'polypeptide(L)'
;MVDPGHVFRRAFSWLPAQFASQSDAPVGPRQFGSTEHLSIEAVAAFVDGELRMTAHLRAAHHLSLCQECAAEVEAQRQARAALRDSGSIAIPTSLLGMLSQIPHAPPVPPDPADQPQFADGTPRYRRRRR
;
A
#
# COMPACT_ATOMS: atom_id res chain seq x y z
N MET A 1 23.01 15.64 -51.90
CA MET A 1 23.03 16.09 -50.49
C MET A 1 22.25 17.39 -50.41
N VAL A 2 21.06 17.33 -49.79
CA VAL A 2 20.42 18.32 -48.90
C VAL A 2 19.09 17.68 -48.48
N ASP A 3 18.92 17.56 -47.17
CA ASP A 3 17.94 16.75 -46.44
C ASP A 3 16.66 17.58 -46.12
N PRO A 4 15.44 17.12 -46.41
CA PRO A 4 14.21 17.87 -46.12
C PRO A 4 13.62 17.49 -44.76
N GLY A 5 14.26 17.92 -43.67
CA GLY A 5 13.85 17.65 -42.29
C GLY A 5 13.23 18.83 -41.50
N HIS A 6 12.71 19.88 -42.15
CA HIS A 6 12.42 21.16 -41.47
C HIS A 6 11.00 21.74 -41.60
N VAL A 7 9.95 20.90 -41.52
CA VAL A 7 8.56 21.42 -41.56
C VAL A 7 7.65 21.11 -40.36
N PHE A 8 8.16 20.48 -39.29
CA PHE A 8 7.37 20.26 -38.05
C PHE A 8 7.78 21.15 -36.86
N ARG A 9 8.08 22.44 -37.08
CA ARG A 9 8.35 23.41 -35.99
C ARG A 9 7.68 24.76 -36.19
N ARG A 10 6.35 24.81 -36.31
CA ARG A 10 5.65 26.11 -36.34
C ARG A 10 4.20 26.06 -35.85
N ALA A 11 3.99 25.81 -34.56
CA ALA A 11 2.68 26.07 -33.93
C ALA A 11 2.66 26.29 -32.40
N PHE A 12 3.79 26.44 -31.70
CA PHE A 12 3.78 26.73 -30.25
C PHE A 12 4.92 27.65 -29.82
N SER A 13 4.99 28.87 -30.37
CA SER A 13 5.99 29.89 -30.03
C SER A 13 5.48 30.97 -29.07
N TRP A 14 4.46 30.68 -28.25
CA TRP A 14 3.85 31.66 -27.32
C TRP A 14 3.88 31.22 -25.85
N LEU A 15 4.88 30.45 -25.43
CA LEU A 15 5.16 30.22 -24.01
C LEU A 15 6.60 30.66 -23.68
N PRO A 16 6.81 31.42 -22.60
CA PRO A 16 8.13 31.91 -22.22
C PRO A 16 9.10 30.75 -21.93
N ALA A 17 10.22 30.68 -22.66
CA ALA A 17 11.18 29.57 -22.63
C ALA A 17 12.02 29.48 -21.33
N GLN A 18 11.82 30.36 -20.35
CA GLN A 18 12.65 30.46 -19.14
C GLN A 18 12.47 29.34 -18.09
N PHE A 19 11.69 28.28 -18.35
CA PHE A 19 11.55 27.14 -17.42
C PHE A 19 11.74 25.75 -18.06
N ALA A 20 12.19 25.67 -19.31
CA ALA A 20 12.48 24.38 -19.93
C ALA A 20 14.00 24.12 -19.91
N SER A 21 14.53 23.74 -18.75
CA SER A 21 15.80 22.99 -18.71
C SER A 21 15.51 21.57 -19.19
N GLN A 22 15.33 21.40 -20.50
CA GLN A 22 15.36 20.08 -21.12
C GLN A 22 16.82 19.74 -21.37
N SER A 23 17.44 19.11 -20.38
CA SER A 23 18.72 18.42 -20.61
C SER A 23 18.44 17.27 -21.58
N ASP A 24 19.07 17.31 -22.76
CA ASP A 24 18.99 16.28 -23.81
C ASP A 24 19.80 15.01 -23.45
N ALA A 25 20.10 14.83 -22.15
CA ALA A 25 20.80 13.68 -21.63
C ALA A 25 19.79 12.52 -21.43
N PRO A 26 20.18 11.27 -21.73
CA PRO A 26 19.34 10.13 -21.41
C PRO A 26 19.07 10.14 -19.90
N VAL A 27 17.79 10.29 -19.53
CA VAL A 27 17.38 10.24 -18.13
C VAL A 27 17.62 8.81 -17.66
N GLY A 28 18.69 8.62 -16.87
CA GLY A 28 18.95 7.35 -16.19
C GLY A 28 17.78 6.95 -15.29
N PRO A 29 17.74 5.71 -14.79
CA PRO A 29 16.66 5.26 -13.91
C PRO A 29 16.48 6.25 -12.75
N ARG A 30 15.22 6.61 -12.47
CA ARG A 30 14.88 7.56 -11.41
C ARG A 30 15.42 7.03 -10.09
N GLN A 31 16.33 7.79 -9.49
CA GLN A 31 16.84 7.49 -8.15
C GLN A 31 15.84 8.06 -7.13
N PHE A 32 15.50 7.26 -6.13
CA PHE A 32 14.62 7.67 -5.04
C PHE A 32 15.49 8.09 -3.85
N GLY A 33 15.11 9.19 -3.19
CA GLY A 33 15.69 9.53 -1.89
C GLY A 33 15.12 8.62 -0.80
N SER A 34 15.84 8.46 0.32
CA SER A 34 15.44 7.55 1.42
C SER A 34 14.05 7.82 2.01
N THR A 35 13.47 9.01 1.82
CA THR A 35 12.13 9.38 2.27
C THR A 35 11.04 9.24 1.20
N GLU A 36 11.42 8.96 -0.06
CA GLU A 36 10.48 8.78 -1.17
C GLU A 36 9.95 7.34 -1.30
N HIS A 37 10.48 6.40 -0.52
CA HIS A 37 10.07 5.00 -0.50
C HIS A 37 8.71 4.80 0.17
N LEU A 38 8.03 3.71 -0.17
CA LEU A 38 6.84 3.28 0.55
C LEU A 38 7.16 3.06 2.03
N SER A 39 6.28 3.52 2.91
CA SER A 39 6.39 3.20 4.34
C SER A 39 6.18 1.71 4.57
N ILE A 40 6.73 1.17 5.66
CA ILE A 40 6.55 -0.24 6.04
C ILE A 40 5.07 -0.61 6.18
N GLU A 41 4.24 0.29 6.73
CA GLU A 41 2.79 0.12 6.82
C GLU A 41 2.15 0.01 5.43
N ALA A 42 2.61 0.81 4.46
CA ALA A 42 2.10 0.77 3.09
C ALA A 42 2.52 -0.50 2.34
N VAL A 43 3.73 -1.01 2.57
CA VAL A 43 4.19 -2.30 2.03
C VAL A 43 3.34 -3.44 2.55
N ALA A 44 3.12 -3.52 3.87
CA ALA A 44 2.27 -4.54 4.49
C ALA A 44 0.83 -4.48 3.94
N ALA A 45 0.20 -3.29 3.97
CA ALA A 45 -1.16 -3.11 3.47
C ALA A 45 -1.29 -3.41 1.96
N PHE A 46 -0.26 -3.15 1.16
CA PHE A 46 -0.25 -3.50 -0.26
C PHE A 46 -0.22 -5.02 -0.46
N VAL A 47 0.63 -5.73 0.29
CA VAL A 47 0.77 -7.19 0.22
C VAL A 47 -0.47 -7.92 0.72
N ASP A 48 -1.11 -7.40 1.75
CA ASP A 48 -2.34 -7.97 2.29
C ASP A 48 -3.60 -7.59 1.50
N GLY A 49 -3.49 -6.62 0.58
CA GLY A 49 -4.59 -6.17 -0.27
C GLY A 49 -5.56 -5.22 0.44
N GLU A 50 -5.10 -4.58 1.52
CA GLU A 50 -5.92 -3.71 2.38
C GLU A 50 -5.92 -2.23 1.94
N LEU A 51 -5.07 -1.87 0.98
CA LEU A 51 -5.07 -0.53 0.41
C LEU A 51 -6.34 -0.26 -0.40
N ARG A 52 -6.94 0.91 -0.21
CA ARG A 52 -7.98 1.43 -1.12
C ARG A 52 -7.42 1.55 -2.54
N MET A 53 -8.29 1.40 -3.54
CA MET A 53 -7.93 1.39 -4.96
C MET A 53 -6.93 2.49 -5.39
N THR A 54 -7.17 3.75 -4.98
CA THR A 54 -6.29 4.87 -5.35
C THR A 54 -4.91 4.80 -4.68
N ALA A 55 -4.80 4.25 -3.48
CA ALA A 55 -3.51 4.00 -2.83
C ALA A 55 -2.81 2.80 -3.45
N HIS A 56 -3.56 1.75 -3.79
CA HIS A 56 -3.05 0.57 -4.46
C HIS A 56 -2.41 0.91 -5.81
N LEU A 57 -3.08 1.68 -6.67
CA LEU A 57 -2.54 2.09 -7.98
C LEU A 57 -1.27 2.94 -7.85
N ARG A 58 -1.21 3.84 -6.86
CA ARG A 58 0.00 4.64 -6.60
C ARG A 58 1.16 3.79 -6.11
N ALA A 59 0.90 2.82 -5.22
CA ALA A 59 1.90 1.87 -4.78
C ALA A 59 2.40 1.01 -5.95
N ALA A 60 1.49 0.44 -6.75
CA ALA A 60 1.85 -0.36 -7.92
C ALA A 60 2.71 0.42 -8.93
N HIS A 61 2.37 1.68 -9.20
CA HIS A 61 3.18 2.56 -10.04
C HIS A 61 4.54 2.88 -9.40
N HIS A 62 4.62 3.05 -8.08
CA HIS A 62 5.91 3.23 -7.41
C HIS A 62 6.79 1.98 -7.53
N LEU A 63 6.22 0.79 -7.37
CA LEU A 63 6.95 -0.48 -7.48
C LEU A 63 7.51 -0.74 -8.88
N SER A 64 6.85 -0.25 -9.94
CA SER A 64 7.40 -0.37 -11.30
C SER A 64 8.61 0.53 -11.55
N LEU A 65 8.85 1.52 -10.68
CA LEU A 65 9.94 2.48 -10.79
C LEU A 65 11.05 2.24 -9.75
N CYS A 66 10.71 1.70 -8.57
CA CYS A 66 11.62 1.53 -7.44
C CYS A 66 11.88 0.04 -7.13
N GLN A 67 13.08 -0.44 -7.47
CA GLN A 67 13.50 -1.82 -7.20
C GLN A 67 13.60 -2.14 -5.71
N GLU A 68 14.01 -1.18 -4.87
CA GLU A 68 14.10 -1.38 -3.42
C GLU A 68 12.74 -1.69 -2.81
N CYS A 69 11.71 -0.89 -3.13
CA CYS A 69 10.36 -1.17 -2.65
C CYS A 69 9.76 -2.45 -3.25
N ALA A 70 10.14 -2.81 -4.48
CA ALA A 70 9.75 -4.10 -5.06
C ALA A 70 10.35 -5.29 -4.28
N ALA A 71 11.61 -5.18 -3.86
CA ALA A 71 12.27 -6.19 -3.04
C ALA A 71 11.61 -6.32 -1.65
N GLU A 72 11.27 -5.21 -1.00
CA GLU A 72 10.56 -5.22 0.30
C GLU A 72 9.18 -5.89 0.20
N VAL A 73 8.42 -5.60 -0.87
CA VAL A 73 7.12 -6.26 -1.12
C VAL A 73 7.29 -7.76 -1.30
N GLU A 74 8.33 -8.19 -2.01
CA GLU A 74 8.60 -9.61 -2.23
C GLU A 74 9.04 -10.32 -0.94
N ALA A 75 9.89 -9.69 -0.13
CA ALA A 75 10.27 -10.20 1.19
C ALA A 75 9.04 -10.39 2.11
N GLN A 76 8.14 -9.41 2.13
CA GLN A 76 6.90 -9.49 2.91
C GLN A 76 5.96 -10.61 2.40
N ARG A 77 5.88 -10.83 1.08
CA ARG A 77 5.12 -11.96 0.50
C ARG A 77 5.71 -13.31 0.89
N GLN A 78 7.03 -13.45 0.84
CA GLN A 78 7.72 -14.67 1.27
C GLN A 78 7.47 -14.95 2.75
N ALA A 79 7.55 -13.93 3.60
CA ALA A 79 7.20 -14.05 5.02
C ALA A 79 5.74 -14.53 5.21
N ARG A 80 4.79 -13.95 4.47
CA ARG A 80 3.38 -14.35 4.49
C ARG A 80 3.19 -15.81 4.04
N ALA A 81 3.89 -16.24 2.99
CA ALA A 81 3.85 -17.62 2.52
C ALA A 81 4.40 -18.59 3.57
N ALA A 82 5.58 -18.29 4.13
CA ALA A 82 6.19 -19.09 5.19
C ALA A 82 5.27 -19.24 6.42
N LEU A 83 4.57 -18.17 6.82
CA LEU A 83 3.59 -18.25 7.91
C LEU A 83 2.41 -19.15 7.57
N ARG A 84 1.90 -19.12 6.33
CA ARG A 84 0.81 -20.01 5.89
C ARG A 84 1.25 -21.47 5.82
N ASP A 85 2.49 -21.70 5.44
CA ASP A 85 3.06 -23.05 5.30
C ASP A 85 3.54 -23.64 6.64
N SER A 86 3.60 -22.83 7.70
CA SER A 86 4.09 -23.26 9.03
C SER A 86 3.21 -24.27 9.77
N GLY A 87 2.03 -24.57 9.24
CA GLY A 87 1.15 -25.64 9.71
C GLY A 87 -0.23 -25.16 10.13
N SER A 88 -1.18 -26.09 10.21
CA SER A 88 -2.55 -25.77 10.64
C SER A 88 -2.59 -25.48 12.13
N ILE A 89 -3.19 -24.34 12.50
CA ILE A 89 -3.60 -24.10 13.89
C ILE A 89 -4.75 -25.08 14.19
N ALA A 90 -4.51 -26.04 15.07
CA ALA A 90 -5.55 -26.96 15.51
C ALA A 90 -6.52 -26.24 16.45
N ILE A 91 -7.81 -26.24 16.09
CA ILE A 91 -8.86 -25.71 16.96
C ILE A 91 -9.10 -26.70 18.10
N PRO A 92 -9.06 -26.28 19.38
CA PRO A 92 -9.43 -27.15 20.49
C PRO A 92 -10.87 -27.67 20.32
N THR A 93 -11.09 -28.97 20.50
CA THR A 93 -12.42 -29.61 20.40
C THR A 93 -13.43 -29.01 21.37
N SER A 94 -12.98 -28.58 22.54
CA SER A 94 -13.78 -27.83 23.51
C SER A 94 -14.31 -26.50 22.96
N LEU A 95 -13.48 -25.75 22.23
CA LEU A 95 -13.91 -24.50 21.58
C LEU A 95 -14.94 -24.78 20.49
N LEU A 96 -14.71 -25.79 19.66
CA LEU A 96 -15.67 -26.19 18.62
C LEU A 96 -17.02 -26.58 19.24
N GLY A 97 -17.00 -27.33 20.34
CA GLY A 97 -18.20 -27.66 21.11
C GLY A 97 -18.90 -26.44 21.69
N MET A 98 -18.18 -25.42 22.19
CA MET A 98 -18.81 -24.18 22.65
C MET A 98 -19.42 -23.38 21.48
N LEU A 99 -18.70 -23.26 20.37
CA LEU A 99 -19.17 -22.54 19.18
C LEU A 99 -20.42 -23.19 18.56
N SER A 100 -20.53 -24.53 18.59
CA SER A 100 -21.72 -25.23 18.08
C SER A 100 -22.98 -24.96 18.90
N GLN A 101 -22.85 -24.49 20.14
CA GLN A 101 -24.00 -24.18 21.01
C GLN A 101 -24.53 -22.75 20.82
N ILE A 102 -23.83 -21.87 20.08
CA ILE A 102 -24.27 -20.47 19.85
C ILE A 102 -25.72 -20.38 19.33
N PRO A 103 -26.16 -21.18 18.35
CA PRO A 103 -27.55 -21.12 17.86
C PRO A 103 -28.60 -21.48 18.93
N HIS A 104 -28.20 -22.19 19.99
CA HIS A 104 -29.07 -22.65 21.07
C HIS A 104 -28.94 -21.80 22.33
N ALA A 105 -28.08 -20.78 22.33
CA ALA A 105 -27.94 -19.88 23.46
C ALA A 105 -29.23 -19.06 23.63
N PRO A 106 -29.79 -18.98 24.85
CA PRO A 106 -30.89 -18.07 25.11
C PRO A 106 -30.40 -16.64 24.87
N PRO A 107 -31.25 -15.73 24.33
CA PRO A 107 -30.88 -14.33 24.18
C PRO A 107 -30.51 -13.76 25.56
N VAL A 108 -29.24 -13.43 25.73
CA VAL A 108 -28.74 -12.78 26.95
C VAL A 108 -29.28 -11.34 26.92
N PRO A 109 -30.00 -10.88 27.96
CA PRO A 109 -30.38 -9.48 28.05
C PRO A 109 -29.09 -8.64 28.09
N PRO A 110 -29.03 -7.49 27.42
CA PRO A 110 -27.81 -6.70 27.35
C PRO A 110 -27.36 -6.31 28.77
N ASP A 111 -26.21 -6.84 29.19
CA ASP A 111 -25.52 -6.37 30.39
C ASP A 111 -24.89 -5.01 30.05
N PRO A 112 -25.16 -3.94 30.82
CA PRO A 112 -24.51 -2.64 30.61
C PRO A 112 -22.96 -2.69 30.72
N ALA A 113 -22.38 -3.78 31.23
CA ALA A 113 -20.93 -3.97 31.36
C ALA A 113 -20.24 -4.62 30.14
N ASP A 114 -20.98 -5.28 29.24
CA ASP A 114 -20.42 -5.96 28.06
C ASP A 114 -20.23 -4.98 26.88
N GLN A 115 -19.35 -4.00 27.07
CA GLN A 115 -18.73 -3.33 25.95
C GLN A 115 -17.58 -4.20 25.46
N PRO A 116 -17.58 -4.67 24.20
CA PRO A 116 -16.48 -5.47 23.70
C PRO A 116 -15.22 -4.61 23.65
N GLN A 117 -14.36 -4.78 24.66
CA GLN A 117 -12.99 -4.26 24.66
C GLN A 117 -12.18 -5.09 23.68
N PHE A 118 -12.46 -4.94 22.38
CA PHE A 118 -11.44 -5.20 21.38
C PHE A 118 -10.31 -4.21 21.66
N ALA A 119 -9.08 -4.73 21.75
CA ALA A 119 -7.87 -3.99 22.12
C ALA A 119 -7.92 -2.55 21.60
N ASP A 120 -8.10 -1.62 22.53
CA ASP A 120 -8.28 -0.20 22.26
C ASP A 120 -7.03 0.31 21.55
N GLY A 121 -7.15 0.46 20.23
CA GLY A 121 -6.09 1.00 19.39
C GLY A 121 -5.86 2.44 19.83
N THR A 122 -4.73 2.66 20.51
CA THR A 122 -4.22 3.98 20.94
C THR A 122 -4.81 5.15 20.13
N PRO A 123 -5.52 6.09 20.76
CA PRO A 123 -6.17 7.18 20.05
C PRO A 123 -5.10 8.05 19.37
N ARG A 124 -5.01 7.94 18.04
CA ARG A 124 -4.22 8.84 17.20
C ARG A 124 -4.75 10.26 17.40
N TYR A 125 -4.00 11.04 18.17
CA TYR A 125 -4.25 12.46 18.37
C TYR A 125 -4.41 13.14 17.00
N ARG A 126 -5.61 13.63 16.70
CA ARG A 126 -5.83 14.46 15.51
C ARG A 126 -5.23 15.84 15.80
N ARG A 127 -4.00 16.08 15.33
CA ARG A 127 -3.44 17.44 15.27
C ARG A 127 -4.37 18.31 14.43
N ARG A 128 -5.10 19.23 15.09
CA ARG A 128 -5.79 20.34 14.43
C ARG A 128 -4.73 21.18 13.71
N ARG A 129 -4.76 21.18 12.38
CA ARG A 129 -4.08 22.22 11.60
C ARG A 129 -4.86 23.52 11.79
N ARG A 130 -4.18 24.53 12.33
CA ARG A 130 -4.56 25.94 12.20
C ARG A 130 -4.25 26.40 10.78
#